data_AF-A0A534BD33-F1
#
_entry.id   AF-A0A534BD33-F1
#
_cell.length_a   1.000
_cell.length_b   1.000
_cell.length_c   1.000
_cell.angle_alpha   90.00
_cell.angle_beta   90.00
_cell.angle_gamma   90.00
#
_symmetry.space_group_name_H-M   'P 1'
#
loop_
_entity.id
_entity.type
_entity.pdbx_description
1 polymer ?
#
loop_
_entity_poly.entity_id
_entity_poly.type
_entity_poly.pdbx_seq_one_letter_code
_entity_poly.pdbx_strand_id
1 'polypeptide(L)'
;MASGQTLSDEDAMQLVLEPGFSTAGAITQQAGRGVGMDVVATEIKRLGGALHMETKAGEGTVFTIRLPLTLAISHALVVRVDEEYYALPLPTVEGVLRLSKSVVTSHLGRDAPAFDYGGQKYRFQHLASFVGLPPSELPGQDVTIPVVLVRAGEHS
;
A
#
# COMPACT_ATOMS: atom_id res chain seq x y z
N MET A 1 -9.72 -23.23 -1.81
CA MET A 1 -9.55 -23.98 -3.07
C MET A 1 -10.42 -25.24 -3.02
N ALA A 2 -11.34 -25.42 -3.96
CA ALA A 2 -12.14 -26.64 -4.07
C ALA A 2 -11.26 -27.80 -4.59
N SER A 3 -11.42 -28.99 -4.01
CA SER A 3 -10.67 -30.21 -4.36
C SER A 3 -10.96 -30.66 -5.80
N GLY A 4 -9.92 -30.82 -6.63
CA GLY A 4 -9.99 -31.40 -7.98
C GLY A 4 -9.65 -30.47 -9.16
N GLN A 5 -9.10 -29.27 -8.93
CA GLN A 5 -8.63 -28.42 -10.03
C GLN A 5 -7.21 -28.79 -10.45
N THR A 6 -7.02 -28.97 -11.76
CA THR A 6 -5.69 -29.12 -12.37
C THR A 6 -5.03 -27.75 -12.39
N LEU A 7 -3.96 -27.57 -11.62
CA LEU A 7 -3.13 -26.36 -11.67
C LEU A 7 -2.40 -26.32 -13.02
N SER A 8 -2.34 -25.14 -13.64
CA SER A 8 -1.35 -24.91 -14.69
C SER A 8 0.05 -24.86 -14.08
N ASP A 9 1.07 -25.07 -14.90
CA ASP A 9 2.46 -24.92 -14.44
C ASP A 9 2.71 -23.50 -13.89
N GLU A 10 2.10 -22.48 -14.50
CA GLU A 10 2.20 -21.09 -14.04
C GLU A 10 1.58 -20.88 -12.66
N ASP A 11 0.39 -21.44 -12.42
CA ASP A 11 -0.27 -21.37 -11.10
C ASP A 11 0.55 -22.10 -10.03
N ALA A 12 1.11 -23.26 -10.37
CA ALA A 12 1.97 -24.03 -9.46
C ALA A 12 3.26 -23.26 -9.11
N MET A 13 3.83 -22.56 -10.08
CA MET A 13 5.00 -21.71 -9.87
C MET A 13 4.68 -20.48 -9.02
N GLN A 14 3.48 -19.91 -9.14
CA GLN A 14 3.05 -18.79 -8.31
C GLN A 14 2.98 -19.17 -6.82
N LEU A 15 2.61 -20.42 -6.50
CA LEU A 15 2.61 -20.92 -5.11
C LEU A 15 4.00 -20.88 -4.47
N VAL A 16 5.08 -21.01 -5.24
CA VAL A 16 6.46 -20.89 -4.72
C VAL A 16 6.76 -19.49 -4.20
N LEU A 17 6.07 -18.48 -4.74
CA LEU A 17 6.20 -17.07 -4.34
C LEU A 17 5.25 -16.69 -3.20
N GLU A 18 4.33 -17.58 -2.81
CA GLU A 18 3.38 -17.30 -1.73
C GLU A 18 4.08 -17.33 -0.35
N PRO A 19 3.67 -16.43 0.57
CA PRO A 19 4.20 -16.42 1.92
C PRO A 19 4.07 -17.77 2.60
N GLY A 20 5.13 -18.20 3.28
CA GLY A 20 5.11 -19.45 4.05
C GLY A 20 5.31 -20.74 3.23
N PHE A 21 5.32 -20.68 1.89
CA PHE A 21 5.62 -21.85 1.06
C PHE A 21 7.14 -22.12 0.97
N SER A 22 7.93 -21.06 0.85
CA SER A 22 9.39 -21.12 0.77
C SER A 22 10.03 -20.72 2.11
N THR A 23 9.71 -21.45 3.18
CA THR A 23 10.34 -21.23 4.50
C THR A 23 11.48 -22.21 4.71
N ALA A 24 12.69 -21.71 4.97
CA ALA A 24 13.82 -22.56 5.30
C ALA A 24 13.61 -23.24 6.67
N GLY A 25 13.45 -24.56 6.69
CA GLY A 25 13.29 -25.35 7.93
C GLY A 25 14.56 -25.47 8.79
N ALA A 26 15.74 -25.16 8.24
CA ALA A 26 17.00 -25.10 8.98
C ALA A 26 17.94 -24.05 8.37
N ILE A 27 18.40 -23.11 9.20
CA ILE A 27 19.33 -22.04 8.81
C ILE A 27 20.74 -22.64 8.78
N THR A 28 21.36 -22.79 7.61
CA THR A 28 22.77 -23.18 7.48
C THR A 28 23.55 -22.05 6.81
N GLN A 29 24.75 -21.74 7.32
CA GLN A 29 25.53 -20.58 6.87
C GLN A 29 25.95 -20.64 5.39
N GLN A 30 25.88 -21.81 4.75
CA GLN A 30 26.23 -22.01 3.34
C GLN A 30 25.06 -21.77 2.36
N ALA A 31 23.81 -21.66 2.82
CA ALA A 31 22.63 -21.57 1.94
C ALA A 31 22.07 -20.14 1.74
N GLY A 32 22.79 -19.09 2.19
CA GLY A 32 22.21 -17.75 2.26
C GLY A 32 21.24 -17.63 3.44
N ARG A 33 20.86 -16.41 3.81
CA ARG A 33 20.24 -16.05 5.11
C ARG A 33 18.84 -16.65 5.40
N GLY A 34 18.39 -17.66 4.65
CA GLY A 34 17.05 -18.23 4.80
C GLY A 34 15.95 -17.29 4.33
N VAL A 35 16.27 -16.42 3.37
CA VAL A 35 15.32 -15.46 2.79
C VAL A 35 14.42 -16.25 1.85
N GLY A 36 13.17 -16.47 2.25
CA GLY A 36 12.17 -17.17 1.44
C GLY A 36 11.91 -16.45 0.11
N MET A 37 11.41 -17.20 -0.87
CA MET A 37 11.11 -16.67 -2.20
C MET A 37 9.99 -15.60 -2.19
N ASP A 38 9.14 -15.63 -1.16
CA ASP A 38 8.15 -14.60 -0.84
C ASP A 38 8.80 -13.25 -0.52
N VAL A 39 9.88 -13.25 0.26
CA VAL A 39 10.66 -12.04 0.59
C VAL A 39 11.39 -11.53 -0.66
N VAL A 40 11.98 -12.42 -1.45
CA VAL A 40 12.64 -12.06 -2.71
C VAL A 40 11.63 -11.41 -3.67
N ALA A 41 10.45 -12.01 -3.86
CA ALA A 41 9.41 -11.48 -4.73
C ALA A 41 8.89 -10.13 -4.24
N THR A 42 8.70 -9.97 -2.93
CA THR A 42 8.30 -8.71 -2.30
C THR A 42 9.31 -7.59 -2.53
N GLU A 43 10.61 -7.86 -2.33
CA GLU A 43 11.65 -6.84 -2.54
C GLU A 43 11.78 -6.43 -4.01
N ILE A 44 11.67 -7.39 -4.95
CA ILE A 44 11.67 -7.09 -6.39
C ILE A 44 10.46 -6.21 -6.75
N LYS A 45 9.26 -6.54 -6.25
CA LYS A 45 8.06 -5.72 -6.46
C LYS A 45 8.20 -4.31 -5.86
N ARG A 46 8.82 -4.19 -4.68
CA ARG A 46 9.08 -2.89 -4.02
C ARG A 46 9.98 -1.98 -4.85
N LEU A 47 10.90 -2.55 -5.63
CA LEU A 47 11.74 -1.83 -6.58
C LEU A 47 11.03 -1.50 -7.91
N GLY A 48 9.73 -1.83 -8.04
CA GLY A 48 8.96 -1.69 -9.27
C GLY A 48 9.31 -2.75 -10.32
N GLY A 49 9.94 -3.85 -9.90
CA GLY A 49 10.34 -4.95 -10.77
C GLY A 49 9.34 -6.11 -10.84
N ALA A 50 9.71 -7.12 -11.62
CA ALA A 50 8.97 -8.37 -11.75
C ALA A 50 9.92 -9.58 -11.68
N LEU A 51 9.42 -10.68 -11.13
CA LEU A 51 10.10 -11.98 -11.07
C LEU A 51 9.27 -12.99 -11.87
N HIS A 52 9.92 -13.69 -12.79
CA HIS A 52 9.34 -14.82 -13.52
C HIS A 52 10.17 -16.08 -13.27
N MET A 53 9.52 -17.23 -13.21
CA MET A 53 10.15 -18.53 -13.01
C MET A 53 9.69 -19.46 -14.12
N GLU A 54 10.63 -20.21 -14.70
CA GLU A 54 10.37 -21.29 -15.63
C GLU A 54 11.12 -22.52 -15.11
N THR A 55 10.44 -23.67 -15.01
CA THR A 55 11.07 -24.90 -14.53
C THR A 55 10.61 -26.11 -15.31
N LYS A 56 11.53 -27.04 -15.53
CA LYS A 56 11.22 -28.34 -16.10
C LYS A 56 11.98 -29.42 -15.34
N ALA A 57 11.26 -30.45 -14.90
CA ALA A 57 11.81 -31.53 -14.09
C ALA A 57 12.98 -32.21 -14.81
N GLY A 58 14.12 -32.33 -14.12
CA GLY A 58 15.35 -32.89 -14.68
C GLY A 58 16.16 -31.94 -15.58
N GLU A 59 15.61 -30.78 -15.94
CA GLU A 59 16.29 -29.75 -16.76
C GLU A 59 16.65 -28.49 -15.97
N GLY A 60 16.07 -28.34 -14.78
CA GLY A 60 16.38 -27.28 -13.82
C GLY A 60 15.33 -26.18 -13.77
N THR A 61 15.75 -25.02 -13.27
CA THR A 61 14.89 -23.85 -13.03
C THR A 61 15.61 -22.58 -13.46
N VAL A 62 14.92 -21.74 -14.22
CA VAL A 62 15.39 -20.41 -14.65
C VAL A 62 14.55 -19.35 -13.95
N PHE A 63 15.21 -18.41 -13.29
CA PHE A 63 14.58 -17.22 -12.73
C PHE A 63 14.95 -16.00 -13.57
N THR A 64 13.94 -15.27 -14.06
CA THR A 64 14.12 -14.03 -14.79
C THR A 64 13.65 -12.86 -13.94
N ILE A 65 14.59 -11.98 -13.57
CA ILE A 65 14.30 -10.77 -12.80
C ILE A 65 14.36 -9.56 -13.74
N ARG A 66 13.29 -8.77 -13.78
CA ARG A 66 13.25 -7.51 -14.52
C ARG A 66 13.15 -6.37 -13.51
N LEU A 67 14.20 -5.55 -13.42
CA LEU A 67 14.21 -4.34 -12.62
C LEU A 67 14.19 -3.11 -13.55
N PRO A 68 13.44 -2.05 -13.20
CA PRO A 68 13.54 -0.77 -13.90
C PRO A 68 14.98 -0.22 -13.83
N LEU A 69 15.46 0.37 -14.93
CA LEU A 69 16.81 0.97 -15.00
C LEU A 69 16.98 2.11 -13.98
N THR A 70 15.89 2.79 -13.64
CA THR A 70 15.81 3.82 -12.61
C THR A 70 14.98 3.29 -11.45
N LEU A 71 15.48 3.40 -10.22
CA LEU A 71 14.66 3.19 -9.02
C LEU A 71 13.35 3.98 -9.16
N ALA A 72 12.22 3.33 -8.89
CA ALA A 72 10.90 3.92 -9.10
C ALA A 72 10.77 5.24 -8.32
N ILE A 73 10.76 6.37 -9.02
CA ILE A 73 10.47 7.67 -8.42
C ILE A 73 8.98 7.66 -8.06
N SER A 74 8.70 7.55 -6.76
CA SER A 74 7.34 7.60 -6.24
C SER A 74 6.99 9.05 -5.92
N HIS A 75 6.02 9.61 -6.64
CA HIS A 75 5.49 10.93 -6.31
C HIS A 75 4.65 10.88 -5.04
N ALA A 76 4.79 11.88 -4.18
CA ALA A 76 4.03 11.99 -2.95
C ALA A 76 3.54 13.43 -2.73
N LEU A 77 2.36 13.55 -2.11
CA LEU A 77 1.87 14.79 -1.54
C LEU A 77 2.43 14.91 -0.13
N VAL A 78 3.24 15.95 0.09
CA VAL A 78 3.76 16.26 1.43
C VAL A 78 2.70 17.00 2.22
N VAL A 79 2.38 16.49 3.41
CA VAL A 79 1.44 17.07 4.36
C VAL A 79 2.14 17.27 5.69
N ARG A 80 1.66 18.25 6.46
CA ARG A 80 2.17 18.51 7.81
C ARG A 80 1.09 18.16 8.82
N VAL A 81 1.45 17.37 9.82
CA VAL A 81 0.62 17.07 10.99
C VAL A 81 1.41 17.56 12.19
N ASP A 82 0.85 18.57 12.88
CA ASP A 82 1.56 19.26 13.96
C ASP A 82 2.93 19.79 13.49
N GLU A 83 4.03 19.37 14.11
CA GLU A 83 5.40 19.77 13.75
C GLU A 83 6.11 18.80 12.79
N GLU A 84 5.45 17.72 12.35
CA GLU A 84 6.05 16.67 11.53
C GLU A 84 5.50 16.63 10.10
N TYR A 85 6.38 16.27 9.15
CA TYR A 85 6.03 16.09 7.74
C TYR A 85 5.81 14.62 7.41
N TYR A 86 4.71 14.35 6.71
CA TYR A 86 4.34 13.03 6.21
C TYR A 86 4.17 13.07 4.69
N ALA A 87 4.37 11.93 4.03
CA ALA A 87 4.28 11.79 2.58
C ALA A 87 3.14 10.83 2.21
N LEU A 88 2.08 11.35 1.59
CA LEU A 88 0.99 10.54 1.05
C LEU A 88 1.32 10.13 -0.39
N PRO A 89 1.28 8.84 -0.76
CA PRO A 89 1.50 8.43 -2.14
C PRO A 89 0.50 9.10 -3.08
N LEU A 90 1.00 9.85 -4.07
CA LEU A 90 0.15 10.63 -4.97
C LEU A 90 -0.91 9.78 -5.70
N PRO A 91 -0.68 8.50 -6.07
CA PRO A 91 -1.72 7.66 -6.66
C PRO A 91 -2.94 7.40 -5.77
N THR A 92 -2.82 7.58 -4.44
CA THR A 92 -3.93 7.43 -3.49
C THR A 92 -4.74 8.71 -3.31
N VAL A 93 -4.22 9.85 -3.77
CA VAL A 93 -4.83 11.17 -3.61
C VAL A 93 -5.76 11.45 -4.77
N GLU A 94 -7.05 11.55 -4.50
CA GLU A 94 -8.06 11.90 -5.50
C GLU A 94 -8.16 13.42 -5.72
N GLY A 95 -7.77 14.20 -4.71
CA GLY A 95 -7.76 15.66 -4.80
C GLY A 95 -7.51 16.35 -3.47
N VAL A 96 -7.38 17.67 -3.51
CA VAL A 96 -7.29 18.53 -2.34
C VAL A 96 -8.37 19.60 -2.43
N LEU A 97 -9.24 19.65 -1.43
CA LEU A 97 -10.28 20.66 -1.30
C LEU A 97 -9.90 21.69 -0.25
N ARG A 98 -10.44 22.90 -0.40
CA ARG A 98 -10.41 23.93 0.64
C ARG A 98 -11.83 24.16 1.11
N LEU A 99 -12.15 23.70 2.32
CA LEU A 99 -13.49 23.74 2.88
C LEU A 99 -13.55 24.73 4.04
N SER A 100 -14.70 25.36 4.27
CA SER A 100 -14.88 26.21 5.45
C SER A 100 -14.84 25.35 6.72
N LYS A 101 -14.43 25.96 7.83
CA LYS A 101 -14.48 25.34 9.16
C LYS A 101 -15.86 24.77 9.49
N SER A 102 -16.93 25.48 9.12
CA SER A 102 -18.30 25.05 9.35
C SER A 102 -18.62 23.71 8.67
N VAL A 103 -18.22 23.54 7.40
CA VAL A 103 -18.41 22.31 6.64
C VAL A 103 -17.59 21.18 7.24
N VAL A 104 -16.31 21.42 7.55
CA VAL A 104 -15.47 20.39 8.18
C VAL A 104 -16.09 19.94 9.50
N THR A 105 -16.50 20.87 10.35
CA THR A 105 -17.07 20.58 11.68
C THR A 105 -18.38 19.80 11.59
N SER A 106 -19.24 20.08 10.60
CA SER A 106 -20.52 19.35 10.44
C SER A 106 -20.35 17.92 9.96
N HIS A 107 -19.22 17.59 9.33
CA HIS A 107 -18.93 16.25 8.80
C HIS A 107 -17.92 15.47 9.66
N LEU A 108 -17.35 16.10 10.69
CA LEU A 108 -16.35 15.50 11.57
C LEU A 108 -17.03 14.80 12.75
N GLY A 109 -16.92 13.48 12.83
CA GLY A 109 -17.47 12.69 13.95
C GLY A 109 -18.00 11.33 13.51
N ARG A 110 -18.26 10.46 14.49
CA ARG A 110 -18.67 9.06 14.25
C ARG A 110 -20.04 8.95 13.56
N ASP A 111 -20.98 9.81 13.94
CA ASP A 111 -22.36 9.82 13.45
C ASP A 111 -22.63 10.99 12.47
N ALA A 112 -21.58 11.65 12.01
CA ALA A 112 -21.69 12.76 11.08
C ALA A 112 -22.13 12.25 9.69
N PRO A 113 -22.94 13.02 8.94
CA PRO A 113 -23.35 12.65 7.60
C PRO A 113 -22.12 12.52 6.67
N ALA A 114 -22.21 11.62 5.70
CA ALA A 114 -21.19 11.54 4.66
C ALA A 114 -21.15 12.86 3.86
N PHE A 115 -19.96 13.21 3.38
CA PHE A 115 -19.75 14.36 2.51
C PHE A 115 -19.80 13.90 1.05
N ASP A 116 -20.75 14.43 0.29
CA ASP A 116 -20.88 14.13 -1.14
C ASP A 116 -19.99 15.06 -1.97
N TYR A 117 -19.09 14.48 -2.76
CA TYR A 117 -18.25 15.21 -3.71
C TYR A 117 -18.04 14.38 -4.98
N GLY A 118 -18.30 14.96 -6.15
CA GLY A 118 -18.12 14.25 -7.43
C GLY A 118 -18.96 12.97 -7.55
N GLY A 119 -20.12 12.89 -6.89
CA GLY A 119 -20.98 11.69 -6.87
C GLY A 119 -20.46 10.55 -5.98
N GLN A 120 -19.39 10.79 -5.21
CA GLN A 120 -18.83 9.85 -4.23
C GLN A 120 -19.07 10.36 -2.81
N LYS A 121 -19.21 9.42 -1.87
CA LYS A 121 -19.43 9.70 -0.45
C LYS A 121 -18.14 9.52 0.34
N TYR A 122 -17.74 10.55 1.06
CA TYR A 122 -16.54 10.58 1.88
C TYR A 122 -16.88 10.66 3.37
N ARG A 123 -16.01 10.09 4.20
CA ARG A 123 -16.01 10.29 5.65
C ARG A 123 -14.83 11.17 6.04
N PHE A 124 -15.06 12.09 6.95
CA PHE A 124 -14.01 12.95 7.47
C PHE A 124 -13.29 12.25 8.61
N GLN A 125 -11.97 12.28 8.57
CA GLN A 125 -11.12 11.74 9.63
C GLN A 125 -9.93 12.67 9.84
N HIS A 126 -9.51 12.84 11.10
CA HIS A 126 -8.28 13.57 11.38
C HIS A 126 -7.08 12.78 10.86
N LEU A 127 -6.22 13.45 10.09
CA LEU A 127 -4.97 12.85 9.63
C LEU A 127 -4.08 12.39 10.78
N ALA A 128 -4.05 13.16 11.88
CA ALA A 128 -3.33 12.84 13.12
C ALA A 128 -3.66 11.43 13.65
N SER A 129 -4.92 11.00 13.53
CA SER A 129 -5.35 9.68 14.01
C SER A 129 -4.68 8.52 13.26
N PHE A 130 -4.29 8.71 11.99
CA PHE A 130 -3.60 7.67 11.21
C PHE A 130 -2.12 7.54 11.55
N VAL A 131 -1.54 8.55 12.21
CA VAL A 131 -0.14 8.58 12.63
C VAL A 131 0.02 8.43 14.14
N GLY A 132 -1.04 8.00 14.85
CA GLY A 132 -1.02 7.75 16.29
C GLY A 132 -1.03 9.00 17.16
N LEU A 133 -1.34 10.17 16.58
CA LEU A 133 -1.42 11.44 17.29
C LEU A 133 -2.87 11.82 17.64
N PRO A 134 -3.08 12.60 18.71
CA PRO A 134 -4.41 13.12 19.01
C PRO A 134 -4.91 14.03 17.87
N PRO A 135 -6.24 14.08 17.64
CA PRO A 135 -6.84 15.01 16.68
C PRO A 135 -6.34 16.45 16.89
N SER A 136 -5.77 17.05 15.84
CA SER A 136 -5.37 18.45 15.88
C SER A 136 -6.60 19.36 16.01
N GLU A 137 -6.47 20.42 16.80
CA GLU A 137 -7.51 21.44 16.89
C GLU A 137 -7.72 22.13 15.54
N LEU A 138 -8.98 22.35 15.18
CA LEU A 138 -9.31 23.13 14.00
C LEU A 138 -8.94 24.60 14.26
N PRO A 139 -8.40 25.32 13.26
CA PRO A 139 -8.04 26.73 13.41
C PRO A 139 -9.18 27.58 14.00
N GLY A 140 -8.83 28.54 14.87
CA GLY A 140 -9.82 29.37 15.56
C GLY A 140 -10.61 30.32 14.67
N GLN A 141 -9.98 30.85 13.61
CA GLN A 141 -10.58 31.83 12.67
C GLN A 141 -11.40 31.14 11.55
N ASP A 142 -12.26 31.90 10.87
CA ASP A 142 -12.96 31.49 9.65
C ASP A 142 -11.98 31.37 8.47
N VAL A 143 -11.09 30.39 8.55
CA VAL A 143 -10.17 30.02 7.48
C VAL A 143 -10.68 28.81 6.73
N THR A 144 -10.24 28.69 5.48
CA THR A 144 -10.43 27.45 4.72
C THR A 144 -9.42 26.41 5.20
N ILE A 145 -9.92 25.21 5.45
CA ILE A 145 -9.15 24.05 5.90
C ILE A 145 -8.84 23.20 4.67
N PRO A 146 -7.57 22.88 4.40
CA PRO A 146 -7.22 21.93 3.36
C PRO A 146 -7.66 20.53 3.77
N VAL A 147 -8.41 19.85 2.90
CA VAL A 147 -8.85 18.47 3.09
C VAL A 147 -8.34 17.64 1.91
N VAL A 148 -7.63 16.56 2.21
CA VAL A 148 -7.14 15.63 1.18
C VAL A 148 -8.17 14.52 1.00
N LEU A 149 -8.65 14.37 -0.22
CA LEU A 149 -9.48 13.24 -0.61
C LEU A 149 -8.56 12.07 -0.94
N VAL A 150 -8.73 10.96 -0.25
CA VAL A 150 -7.94 9.74 -0.47
C VAL A 150 -8.84 8.58 -0.81
N ARG A 151 -8.39 7.74 -1.74
CA ARG A 151 -9.00 6.44 -1.99
C ARG A 151 -8.35 5.40 -1.09
N ALA A 152 -9.10 4.88 -0.13
CA ALA A 152 -8.71 3.69 0.59
C ALA A 152 -8.95 2.47 -0.31
N GLY A 153 -7.88 1.84 -0.81
CA GLY A 153 -7.92 0.59 -1.57
C GLY A 153 -7.58 -0.62 -0.70
N GLU A 154 -8.15 -1.78 -1.04
CA GLU A 154 -8.24 -3.08 -0.30
C GLU A 154 -6.92 -3.79 0.08
N HIS A 155 -5.82 -3.08 0.29
CA HIS A 155 -4.52 -3.66 0.67
C HIS A 155 -4.00 -3.06 1.98
N SER A 156 -4.81 -3.14 3.03
CA SER A 156 -4.38 -3.01 4.44
C SER A 156 -4.52 -4.34 5.14
#